data_AF-A0A2I0SKI6-F1
#
_entry.id   AF-A0A2I0SKI6-F1
#
_cell.length_a   1.000
_cell.length_b   1.000
_cell.length_c   1.000
_cell.angle_alpha   90.00
_cell.angle_beta   90.00
_cell.angle_gamma   90.00
#
_symmetry.space_group_name_H-M   'P 1'
#
loop_
_entity.id
_entity.type
_entity.pdbx_description
1 polymer ?
#
loop_
_entity_poly.entity_id
_entity_poly.type
_entity_poly.pdbx_seq_one_letter_code
_entity_poly.pdbx_strand_id
1 'polypeptide(L)'
;MWHGAVAEALHRYESFLRKPGRYLYLSWSDCPCCDPTDARDTLEEALRRLPPAARGRLGAVVARLDAEFLRRTLPDPRAASVSSWHAAAWWRQRIRET
;
A
#
# COMPACT_ATOMS: atom_id res chain seq x y z
N MET A 1 8.53 19.09 -3.79
CA MET A 1 7.35 19.84 -3.27
C MET A 1 6.27 18.81 -2.96
N TRP A 2 6.05 18.48 -1.68
CA TRP A 2 5.39 17.24 -1.23
C TRP A 2 3.96 17.46 -0.68
N HIS A 3 3.44 18.69 -0.79
CA HIS A 3 2.16 19.11 -0.24
C HIS A 3 1.01 18.58 -1.10
N GLY A 4 0.74 17.28 -1.00
CA GLY A 4 -0.33 16.60 -1.73
C GLY A 4 -0.09 15.10 -1.88
N ALA A 5 1.18 14.67 -1.88
CA ALA A 5 1.55 13.27 -2.09
C ALA A 5 0.95 12.34 -1.02
N VAL A 6 0.94 12.76 0.24
CA VAL A 6 0.36 11.95 1.34
C VAL A 6 -1.16 11.83 1.22
N ALA A 7 -1.85 12.94 0.90
CA ALA A 7 -3.30 12.94 0.76
C ALA A 7 -3.74 12.09 -0.45
N GLU A 8 -3.04 12.24 -1.57
CA GLU A 8 -3.25 11.44 -2.77
C GLU A 8 -2.99 9.95 -2.53
N ALA A 9 -1.90 9.61 -1.82
CA ALA A 9 -1.59 8.24 -1.47
C ALA A 9 -2.65 7.61 -0.55
N LEU A 10 -3.13 8.36 0.46
CA LEU A 10 -4.26 7.92 1.29
C LEU A 10 -5.51 7.68 0.43
N HIS A 11 -5.85 8.62 -0.44
CA HIS A 11 -7.02 8.51 -1.30
C HIS A 11 -6.95 7.28 -2.21
N ARG A 12 -5.81 7.02 -2.84
CA ARG A 12 -5.61 5.83 -3.69
C ARG A 12 -5.72 4.54 -2.88
N TYR A 13 -5.08 4.50 -1.71
CA TYR A 13 -5.07 3.30 -0.88
C TYR A 13 -6.48 2.99 -0.35
N GLU A 14 -7.21 4.00 0.10
CA GLU A 14 -8.62 3.88 0.49
C GLU A 14 -9.50 3.47 -0.70
N SER A 15 -9.32 4.07 -1.87
CA SER A 15 -10.13 3.77 -3.05
C SER A 15 -9.97 2.32 -3.50
N PHE A 16 -8.74 1.79 -3.47
CA PHE A 16 -8.49 0.37 -3.71
C PHE A 16 -9.26 -0.50 -2.70
N LEU A 17 -9.18 -0.18 -1.42
CA LEU A 17 -9.85 -0.91 -0.34
C LEU A 17 -11.37 -0.72 -0.30
N ARG A 18 -11.94 0.18 -1.09
CA ARG A 18 -13.40 0.36 -1.22
C ARG A 18 -14.01 -0.44 -2.38
N LYS A 19 -13.19 -1.03 -3.26
CA LYS A 19 -13.67 -1.89 -4.34
C LYS A 19 -14.53 -3.04 -3.78
N PRO A 20 -15.55 -3.52 -4.49
CA PRO A 20 -16.36 -4.65 -4.04
C PRO A 20 -15.56 -5.97 -4.05
N GLY A 21 -16.09 -7.01 -3.38
CA GLY A 21 -15.51 -8.36 -3.36
C GLY A 21 -14.86 -8.74 -2.04
N ARG A 22 -14.86 -10.04 -1.69
CA ARG A 22 -14.23 -10.51 -0.44
C ARG A 22 -12.71 -10.37 -0.48
N TYR A 23 -12.12 -10.79 -1.61
CA TYR A 23 -10.69 -10.68 -1.88
C TYR A 23 -10.47 -9.74 -3.06
N LEU A 24 -9.41 -8.94 -2.95
CA LEU A 24 -8.92 -8.03 -3.97
C LEU A 24 -7.59 -8.57 -4.49
N TYR A 25 -7.41 -8.46 -5.79
CA TYR A 25 -6.15 -8.75 -6.45
C TYR A 25 -5.45 -7.44 -6.78
N LEU A 26 -4.13 -7.44 -6.65
CA LEU A 26 -3.31 -6.33 -7.14
C LEU A 26 -3.32 -6.38 -8.65
N SER A 27 -3.62 -5.30 -9.34
CA SER A 27 -3.45 -5.28 -10.79
C SER A 27 -1.95 -5.23 -11.11
N TRP A 28 -1.49 -5.94 -12.15
CA TRP A 28 -0.19 -5.63 -12.75
C TRP A 28 -0.14 -4.24 -13.35
N SER A 29 -1.32 -3.64 -13.56
CA SER A 29 -1.64 -2.34 -14.13
C SER A 29 -0.47 -1.57 -14.74
N ASP A 30 -0.56 -1.40 -16.05
CA ASP A 30 0.14 -0.38 -16.84
C ASP A 30 -0.21 1.07 -16.40
N CYS A 31 -1.09 1.27 -15.40
CA CYS A 31 -1.27 2.55 -14.70
C CYS A 31 -0.67 2.50 -13.27
N PRO A 32 0.49 3.15 -13.06
CA PRO A 32 1.07 3.35 -11.72
C PRO A 32 0.11 4.05 -10.75
N CYS A 33 -0.81 4.86 -11.28
CA CYS A 33 -1.82 5.58 -10.51
C CYS A 33 -2.77 4.69 -9.68
N CYS A 34 -2.93 3.43 -10.11
CA CYS A 34 -3.86 2.47 -9.53
C CYS A 34 -3.18 1.43 -8.63
N ASP A 35 -1.85 1.42 -8.53
CA ASP A 35 -1.11 0.45 -7.73
C ASP A 35 -1.15 0.85 -6.24
N PRO A 36 -1.87 0.11 -5.38
CA PRO A 36 -1.93 0.43 -3.95
C PRO A 36 -0.58 0.21 -3.24
N THR A 37 0.36 -0.53 -3.84
CA THR A 37 1.70 -0.73 -3.27
C THR A 37 2.58 0.51 -3.41
N ASP A 38 2.44 1.27 -4.51
CA ASP A 38 3.10 2.57 -4.71
C ASP A 38 2.55 3.63 -3.75
N ALA A 39 1.22 3.65 -3.57
CA ALA A 39 0.58 4.48 -2.55
C ALA A 39 1.14 4.15 -1.16
N ARG A 40 1.27 2.86 -0.81
CA ARG A 40 1.83 2.45 0.48
C ARG A 40 3.30 2.78 0.65
N ASP A 41 4.09 2.74 -0.42
CA ASP A 41 5.49 3.18 -0.44
C ASP A 41 5.62 4.68 -0.14
N THR A 42 4.77 5.51 -0.75
CA THR A 42 4.72 6.95 -0.48
C THR A 42 4.36 7.24 0.98
N LEU A 43 3.40 6.50 1.54
CA LEU A 43 3.01 6.62 2.95
C LEU A 43 4.13 6.19 3.90
N GLU A 44 4.87 5.13 3.56
CA GLU A 44 6.04 4.69 4.32
C GLU A 44 7.12 5.77 4.35
N GLU A 45 7.42 6.37 3.20
CA GLU A 45 8.38 7.46 3.11
C GLU A 45 7.95 8.66 3.96
N ALA A 46 6.67 9.02 3.92
CA ALA A 46 6.11 10.09 4.75
C ALA A 46 6.26 9.79 6.24
N LEU A 47 5.90 8.58 6.68
CA LEU A 47 6.05 8.16 8.08
C LEU A 47 7.51 8.24 8.55
N ARG A 48 8.47 7.84 7.72
CA ARG A 48 9.90 7.92 8.04
C ARG A 48 10.41 9.35 8.19
N ARG A 49 9.89 10.30 7.40
CA ARG A 49 10.34 11.71 7.40
C ARG A 49 9.62 12.60 8.43
N LEU A 50 8.42 12.22 8.90
CA LEU A 50 7.65 13.02 9.84
C LEU A 50 8.26 13.03 11.25
N PRO A 51 8.19 14.17 11.98
CA PRO A 51 8.50 14.23 13.40
C PRO A 51 7.58 13.29 14.21
N PRO A 52 8.03 12.77 15.37
CA PRO A 52 7.26 11.81 16.18
C PRO A 52 5.82 12.23 16.47
N ALA A 53 5.58 13.52 16.77
CA ALA A 53 4.26 14.05 17.07
C ALA A 53 3.27 13.96 15.88
N ALA A 54 3.74 14.22 14.65
CA ALA A 54 2.92 14.14 13.43
C ALA A 54 2.78 12.70 12.92
N ARG A 55 3.75 11.83 13.23
CA ARG A 55 3.77 10.42 12.85
C ARG A 55 2.63 9.63 13.49
N GLY A 56 2.24 9.94 14.72
CA GLY A 56 1.22 9.19 15.46
C GLY A 56 -0.14 9.14 14.75
N ARG A 57 -0.65 10.30 14.30
CA ARG A 57 -1.96 10.37 13.62
C ARG A 57 -1.92 9.68 12.25
N LEU A 58 -0.91 9.96 11.42
CA LEU A 58 -0.78 9.31 10.12
C LEU A 58 -0.58 7.80 10.28
N GLY A 59 0.26 7.39 11.21
CA GLY A 59 0.56 5.98 11.49
C GLY A 59 -0.68 5.20 11.91
N ALA A 60 -1.56 5.79 12.73
CA ALA A 60 -2.82 5.16 13.12
C ALA A 60 -3.75 4.93 11.92
N VAL A 61 -3.84 5.92 11.00
CA VAL A 61 -4.63 5.78 9.77
C VAL A 61 -4.05 4.70 8.87
N VAL A 62 -2.74 4.73 8.62
CA VAL A 62 -2.04 3.76 7.77
C VAL A 62 -2.16 2.35 8.35
N ALA A 63 -2.01 2.16 9.66
CA ALA A 63 -2.15 0.85 10.31
C ALA A 63 -3.54 0.24 10.14
N ARG A 64 -4.60 1.06 10.20
CA ARG A 64 -5.98 0.61 9.95
C ARG A 64 -6.16 0.18 8.49
N LEU A 65 -5.59 0.93 7.55
CA LEU A 65 -5.65 0.58 6.12
C LEU A 65 -4.81 -0.67 5.83
N ASP A 66 -3.64 -0.82 6.45
CA ASP A 66 -2.76 -1.99 6.33
C ASP A 66 -3.47 -3.26 6.83
N ALA A 67 -4.19 -3.18 7.96
CA ALA A 67 -4.98 -4.31 8.47
C ALA A 67 -6.10 -4.73 7.50
N GLU A 68 -6.77 -3.75 6.90
CA GLU A 68 -7.81 -4.03 5.90
C GLU A 68 -7.22 -4.58 4.60
N PHE A 69 -6.08 -4.06 4.18
CA PHE A 69 -5.34 -4.56 3.02
C PHE A 69 -4.88 -6.01 3.23
N LEU A 70 -4.36 -6.34 4.40
CA LEU A 70 -4.02 -7.72 4.78
C LEU A 70 -5.22 -8.65 4.76
N ARG A 71 -6.38 -8.18 5.24
CA ARG A 71 -7.62 -8.95 5.27
C ARG A 71 -8.15 -9.23 3.86
N ARG A 72 -7.99 -8.25 2.96
CA ARG A 72 -8.58 -8.28 1.62
C ARG A 72 -7.63 -8.75 0.52
N THR A 73 -6.33 -8.83 0.75
CA THR A 73 -5.36 -9.31 -0.24
C THR A 73 -4.70 -10.61 0.23
N LEU A 74 -4.48 -11.53 -0.70
CA LEU A 74 -3.87 -12.82 -0.37
C LEU A 74 -2.33 -12.73 -0.43
N PRO A 75 -1.59 -13.36 0.50
CA PRO A 75 -0.13 -13.44 0.41
C PRO A 75 0.30 -14.21 -0.84
N ASP A 76 1.35 -13.74 -1.51
CA ASP A 76 2.05 -14.53 -2.52
C ASP A 76 3.32 -15.14 -1.89
N PRO A 77 3.36 -16.47 -1.67
CA PRO A 77 4.50 -17.13 -1.04
C PRO A 77 5.77 -17.11 -1.91
N ARG A 78 5.64 -16.82 -3.21
CA ARG A 78 6.78 -16.74 -4.14
C ARG A 78 7.28 -15.32 -4.35
N ALA A 79 6.54 -14.29 -3.94
CA ALA A 79 6.89 -12.89 -4.22
C ALA A 79 8.31 -12.53 -3.78
N ALA A 80 8.74 -12.96 -2.59
CA ALA A 80 10.11 -12.68 -2.10
C ALA A 80 11.22 -13.29 -2.98
N SER A 81 10.92 -14.39 -3.70
CA SER A 81 11.85 -15.02 -4.64
C SER A 81 11.81 -14.43 -6.04
N VAL A 82 10.78 -13.66 -6.38
CA VAL A 82 10.61 -13.04 -7.71
C VAL A 82 11.61 -11.90 -7.91
N SER A 83 11.77 -11.01 -6.93
CA SER A 83 12.79 -9.95 -6.98
C SER A 83 13.06 -9.32 -5.61
N SER A 84 14.22 -8.66 -5.48
CA SER A 84 14.58 -7.88 -4.29
C SER A 84 13.58 -6.76 -4.01
N TRP A 85 12.96 -6.19 -5.03
CA TRP A 85 11.91 -5.17 -4.88
C TRP A 85 10.66 -5.71 -4.17
N HIS A 86 10.21 -6.91 -4.50
CA HIS A 86 9.09 -7.58 -3.81
C HIS A 86 9.47 -7.98 -2.38
N ALA A 87 10.71 -8.46 -2.17
CA ALA A 87 11.19 -8.85 -0.86
C ALA A 87 11.31 -7.67 0.13
N ALA A 88 11.51 -6.44 -0.37
CA ALA A 88 11.77 -5.26 0.45
C ALA A 88 10.58 -4.79 1.31
N ALA A 89 9.34 -5.21 1.00
CA ALA A 89 8.17 -4.81 1.77
C ALA A 89 7.05 -5.85 1.72
N TRP A 90 6.41 -6.10 2.86
CA TRP A 90 5.34 -7.10 2.97
C TRP A 90 4.13 -6.77 2.09
N TRP A 91 3.81 -5.48 1.87
CA TRP A 91 2.65 -5.07 1.07
C TRP A 91 2.84 -5.35 -0.43
N ARG A 92 4.09 -5.59 -0.85
CA ARG A 92 4.43 -6.03 -2.21
C ARG A 92 4.36 -7.55 -2.37
N GLN A 93 4.20 -8.30 -1.27
CA GLN A 93 4.15 -9.77 -1.27
C GLN A 93 2.71 -10.28 -1.31
N ARG A 94 1.92 -9.78 -2.26
CA ARG A 94 0.52 -10.14 -2.45
C ARG A 94 0.26 -10.61 -3.86
N ILE A 95 -0.74 -11.48 -4.02
CA ILE A 95 -1.13 -12.02 -5.32
C ILE A 95 -1.56 -10.87 -6.25
N ARG A 96 -0.95 -10.84 -7.43
CA ARG A 96 -1.33 -9.97 -8.55
C ARG A 96 -2.29 -10.71 -9.49
N GLU A 97 -3.23 -10.01 -10.12
CA GLU A 97 -4.07 -10.53 -11.22
C GLU A 97 -3.16 -11.16 -12.27
N THR A 98 -3.56 -12.21 -12.96
CA THR A 98 -2.75 -12.84 -14.04
C THR A 98 -3.14 -12.33 -15.40
#